data_AF-A0AAV3U806-F1
#
_entry.id   AF-A0AAV3U806-F1
#
_cell.length_a   1.000
_cell.length_b   1.000
_cell.length_c   1.000
_cell.angle_alpha   90.00
_cell.angle_beta   90.00
_cell.angle_gamma   90.00
#
_symmetry.space_group_name_H-M   'P 1'
#
loop_
_entity.id
_entity.type
_entity.pdbx_description
1 polymer ?
#
loop_
_entity_poly.entity_id
_entity_poly.type
_entity_poly.pdbx_seq_one_letter_code
_entity_poly.pdbx_strand_id
1 'polypeptide(L)'
;MERSQPQVQWQQRWTDILTQKVAFYRALSSDNQTLFNQRVLLFLHTTAVEAGQFEVTEEDRLLVAASAIIPVWAFPKWHYFNVHTVYLLPASFNQQFECGQPDSLITGMVGTGPMSGKLALSRPHLHLGFSNSRDKRNVGIHEFIHLIDMADGDCDGYPEALKEFAYAIPWFELVDKKPNRFTKKFPT
;
A
#
# COMPACT_ATOMS: atom_id res chain seq x y z
N MET A 1 -5.63 -8.46 33.00
CA MET A 1 -5.85 -9.63 32.14
C MET A 1 -5.50 -9.22 30.73
N GLU A 2 -4.27 -9.50 30.33
CA GLU A 2 -3.75 -9.17 29.01
C GLU A 2 -4.29 -10.22 28.05
N ARG A 3 -5.18 -9.82 27.13
CA ARG A 3 -5.67 -10.75 26.11
C ARG A 3 -4.52 -11.00 25.15
N SER A 4 -3.94 -12.20 25.19
CA SER A 4 -3.01 -12.67 24.18
C SER A 4 -3.72 -12.60 22.83
N GLN A 5 -3.42 -11.59 22.02
CA GLN A 5 -3.90 -11.55 20.66
C GLN A 5 -3.29 -12.75 19.91
N PRO A 6 -4.07 -13.50 19.12
CA PRO A 6 -3.51 -14.58 18.33
C PRO A 6 -2.46 -13.98 17.39
N GLN A 7 -1.21 -14.41 17.55
CA GLN A 7 -0.12 -14.02 16.67
C GLN A 7 -0.46 -14.57 15.28
N VAL A 8 -0.89 -13.71 14.36
CA VAL A 8 -1.23 -14.11 12.99
C VAL A 8 0.04 -14.68 12.36
N GLN A 9 0.07 -15.99 12.18
CA GLN A 9 1.17 -16.67 11.51
C GLN A 9 0.98 -16.57 10.00
N TRP A 10 2.09 -16.38 9.28
CA TRP A 10 2.08 -16.37 7.83
C TRP A 10 1.57 -17.70 7.27
N GLN A 11 0.71 -17.65 6.26
CA GLN A 11 0.10 -18.84 5.68
C GLN A 11 0.58 -19.04 4.25
N GLN A 12 0.81 -20.29 3.84
CA GLN A 12 1.30 -20.60 2.49
C GLN A 12 0.40 -20.02 1.39
N ARG A 13 -0.93 -20.08 1.57
CA ARG A 13 -1.89 -19.49 0.65
C ARG A 13 -1.69 -18.00 0.40
N TRP A 14 -1.15 -17.24 1.35
CA TRP A 14 -0.84 -15.82 1.16
C TRP A 14 0.37 -15.63 0.26
N THR A 15 1.39 -16.48 0.40
CA THR A 15 2.52 -16.55 -0.55
C THR A 15 2.00 -16.83 -1.95
N ASP A 16 1.08 -17.77 -2.11
CA ASP A 16 0.54 -18.16 -3.42
C ASP A 16 -0.22 -16.99 -4.07
N ILE A 17 -1.07 -16.29 -3.29
CA ILE A 17 -1.78 -15.09 -3.76
C ILE A 17 -0.80 -13.99 -4.18
N LEU A 18 0.18 -13.64 -3.32
CA LEU A 18 1.15 -12.59 -3.63
C LEU A 18 2.01 -12.96 -4.84
N THR A 19 2.41 -14.22 -4.96
CA THR A 19 3.15 -14.72 -6.12
C THR A 19 2.30 -14.61 -7.38
N GLN A 20 1.02 -14.95 -7.34
CA GLN A 20 0.15 -14.87 -8.51
C GLN A 20 -0.13 -13.41 -8.91
N LYS A 21 -0.47 -12.55 -7.94
CA LYS A 21 -1.07 -11.23 -8.20
C LYS A 21 -0.05 -10.09 -8.22
N VAL A 22 1.05 -10.20 -7.47
CA VAL A 22 1.96 -9.07 -7.25
C VAL A 22 3.28 -9.31 -7.96
N ALA A 23 3.45 -8.70 -9.14
CA ALA A 23 4.68 -8.83 -9.93
C ALA A 23 5.94 -8.41 -9.17
N PHE A 24 5.83 -7.39 -8.32
CA PHE A 24 6.92 -6.95 -7.44
C PHE A 24 7.38 -8.07 -6.50
N TYR A 25 6.44 -8.75 -5.83
CA TYR A 25 6.73 -9.84 -4.89
C TYR A 25 7.42 -11.02 -5.58
N ARG A 26 7.00 -11.37 -6.81
CA ARG A 26 7.66 -12.41 -7.61
C ARG A 26 9.12 -12.12 -7.95
N ALA A 27 9.47 -10.83 -8.08
CA ALA A 27 10.82 -10.42 -8.43
C ALA A 27 11.78 -10.39 -7.24
N LEU A 28 11.28 -10.55 -6.01
CA LEU A 28 12.09 -10.56 -4.80
C LEU A 28 12.83 -11.90 -4.63
N SER A 29 14.04 -11.84 -4.05
CA SER A 29 14.71 -13.03 -3.51
C SER A 29 13.91 -13.64 -2.35
N SER A 30 14.22 -14.88 -1.97
CA SER A 30 13.59 -15.56 -0.81
C SER A 30 13.66 -14.74 0.49
N ASP A 31 14.81 -14.12 0.74
CA ASP A 31 15.03 -13.31 1.94
C ASP A 31 14.19 -12.03 1.90
N ASN A 32 14.12 -11.41 0.72
CA ASN A 32 13.28 -10.23 0.51
C ASN A 32 11.79 -10.56 0.54
N GLN A 33 11.35 -11.72 0.07
CA GLN A 33 9.97 -12.19 0.23
C GLN A 33 9.64 -12.37 1.71
N THR A 34 10.55 -12.94 2.49
CA THR A 34 10.38 -13.08 3.95
C THR A 34 10.22 -11.71 4.62
N LEU A 35 11.07 -10.74 4.26
CA LEU A 35 10.95 -9.37 4.77
C LEU A 35 9.64 -8.70 4.33
N PHE A 36 9.22 -8.90 3.08
CA PHE A 36 7.95 -8.38 2.57
C PHE A 36 6.77 -8.93 3.38
N ASN A 37 6.77 -10.23 3.67
CA ASN A 37 5.74 -10.89 4.47
C ASN A 37 5.65 -10.34 5.90
N GLN A 38 6.79 -10.06 6.53
CA GLN A 38 6.83 -9.41 7.84
C GLN A 38 6.21 -8.00 7.80
N ARG A 39 6.51 -7.21 6.76
CA ARG A 39 5.93 -5.88 6.58
C ARG A 39 4.43 -5.93 6.30
N VAL A 40 3.96 -6.94 5.55
CA VAL A 40 2.52 -7.19 5.34
C VAL A 40 1.82 -7.48 6.66
N LEU A 41 2.38 -8.37 7.48
CA LEU A 41 1.81 -8.69 8.79
C LEU A 41 1.74 -7.47 9.69
N LEU A 42 2.81 -6.66 9.73
CA LEU A 42 2.85 -5.44 10.52
C LEU A 42 1.80 -4.44 10.05
N PHE A 43 1.69 -4.20 8.75
CA PHE A 43 0.69 -3.30 8.19
C PHE A 43 -0.74 -3.77 8.52
N LEU A 44 -1.03 -5.06 8.36
CA LEU A 44 -2.36 -5.63 8.65
C LEU A 44 -2.67 -5.67 10.16
N HIS A 45 -1.66 -5.57 11.03
CA HIS A 45 -1.86 -5.45 12.48
C HIS A 45 -2.23 -4.02 12.88
N THR A 46 -1.66 -3.01 12.21
CA THR A 46 -1.88 -1.60 12.54
C THR A 46 -3.02 -0.94 11.75
N THR A 47 -3.40 -1.53 10.62
CA THR A 47 -4.35 -0.94 9.67
C THR A 47 -5.48 -1.92 9.35
N ALA A 48 -6.72 -1.54 9.69
CA ALA A 48 -7.89 -2.32 9.34
C ALA A 48 -8.21 -2.21 7.84
N VAL A 49 -8.63 -3.31 7.22
CA VAL A 49 -9.19 -3.31 5.86
C VAL A 49 -10.65 -3.74 5.97
N GLU A 50 -11.55 -2.84 5.59
CA GLU A 50 -12.98 -2.93 5.85
C GLU A 50 -13.80 -2.66 4.58
N ALA A 51 -15.02 -3.19 4.54
CA ALA A 51 -16.02 -2.88 3.52
C ALA A 51 -17.41 -2.98 4.15
N GLY A 52 -18.33 -2.12 3.71
CA GLY A 52 -19.72 -2.15 4.20
C GLY A 52 -20.64 -3.06 3.38
N GLN A 53 -20.30 -3.29 2.11
CA GLN A 53 -21.21 -3.88 1.12
C GLN A 53 -20.84 -5.33 0.74
N PHE A 54 -19.69 -5.83 1.18
CA PHE A 54 -19.20 -7.17 0.88
C PHE A 54 -18.17 -7.63 1.92
N GLU A 55 -17.88 -8.94 1.95
CA GLU A 55 -16.82 -9.48 2.78
C GLU A 55 -15.43 -9.22 2.16
N VAL A 56 -14.54 -8.61 2.95
CA VAL A 56 -13.15 -8.39 2.55
C VAL A 56 -12.39 -9.72 2.58
N THR A 57 -11.96 -10.18 1.40
CA THR A 57 -11.22 -11.43 1.25
C THR A 57 -9.74 -11.30 1.67
N GLU A 58 -9.04 -12.43 1.80
CA GLU A 58 -7.59 -12.40 2.03
C GLU A 58 -6.82 -11.76 0.87
N GLU A 59 -7.26 -12.00 -0.37
CA GLU A 59 -6.67 -11.35 -1.54
C GLU A 59 -6.81 -9.83 -1.45
N ASP A 60 -7.98 -9.32 -1.07
CA ASP A 60 -8.20 -7.88 -0.89
C ASP A 60 -7.22 -7.28 0.14
N ARG A 61 -7.08 -7.93 1.30
CA ARG A 61 -6.16 -7.49 2.37
C ARG A 61 -4.71 -7.48 1.88
N LEU A 62 -4.29 -8.53 1.18
CA LEU A 62 -2.93 -8.68 0.68
C LEU A 62 -2.61 -7.65 -0.41
N LEU A 63 -3.55 -7.35 -1.31
CA LEU A 63 -3.36 -6.32 -2.33
C LEU A 63 -3.26 -4.93 -1.71
N VAL A 64 -4.11 -4.60 -0.72
CA VAL A 64 -3.99 -3.33 0.03
C VAL A 64 -2.63 -3.24 0.73
N ALA A 65 -2.21 -4.29 1.45
CA ALA A 65 -0.92 -4.30 2.13
C ALA A 65 0.25 -4.17 1.16
N ALA A 66 0.20 -4.85 0.01
CA ALA A 66 1.20 -4.73 -1.03
C ALA A 66 1.27 -3.30 -1.59
N SER A 67 0.12 -2.66 -1.82
CA SER A 67 0.05 -1.27 -2.24
C SER A 67 0.72 -0.32 -1.25
N ALA A 68 0.62 -0.58 0.06
CA ALA A 68 1.29 0.21 1.08
C ALA A 68 2.80 0.01 1.09
N ILE A 69 3.28 -1.23 0.94
CA ILE A 69 4.69 -1.60 1.15
C ILE A 69 5.56 -1.27 -0.05
N ILE A 70 5.05 -1.44 -1.28
CA ILE A 70 5.83 -1.27 -2.52
C ILE A 70 6.48 0.12 -2.61
N PRO A 71 5.75 1.24 -2.43
CA PRO A 71 6.34 2.60 -2.52
C PRO A 71 7.51 2.82 -1.55
N VAL A 72 7.45 2.18 -0.39
CA VAL A 72 8.39 2.38 0.72
C VAL A 72 9.39 1.24 0.83
N TRP A 73 9.52 0.41 -0.20
CA TRP A 73 10.35 -0.79 -0.14
C TRP A 73 11.82 -0.46 0.16
N ALA A 74 12.36 0.58 -0.50
CA ALA A 74 13.73 1.05 -0.30
C ALA A 74 13.99 1.69 1.09
N PHE A 75 12.95 1.89 1.90
CA PHE A 75 13.03 2.48 3.25
C PHE A 75 12.62 1.43 4.30
N PRO A 76 13.54 0.57 4.74
CA PRO A 76 13.22 -0.58 5.58
C PRO A 76 12.67 -0.23 6.97
N LYS A 77 12.88 1.00 7.44
CA LYS A 77 12.36 1.50 8.75
C LYS A 77 11.08 2.32 8.62
N TRP A 78 10.54 2.48 7.41
CA TRP A 78 9.35 3.29 7.18
C TRP A 78 8.06 2.57 7.59
N HIS A 79 7.17 3.31 8.24
CA HIS A 79 5.86 2.85 8.69
C HIS A 79 4.83 3.96 8.51
N TYR A 80 3.60 3.61 8.14
CA TYR A 80 2.50 4.58 8.05
C TYR A 80 1.90 4.82 9.44
N PHE A 81 1.95 6.06 9.91
CA PHE A 81 1.31 6.47 11.17
C PHE A 81 -0.01 7.23 10.93
N ASN A 82 -0.24 7.67 9.70
CA ASN A 82 -1.35 8.53 9.28
C ASN A 82 -2.50 7.78 8.59
N VAL A 83 -2.50 6.44 8.65
CA VAL A 83 -3.62 5.61 8.16
C VAL A 83 -3.89 4.48 9.16
N HIS A 84 -5.16 4.31 9.50
CA HIS A 84 -5.65 3.31 10.45
C HIS A 84 -6.70 2.40 9.81
N THR A 85 -7.37 2.86 8.75
CA THR A 85 -8.40 2.09 8.07
C THR A 85 -8.37 2.31 6.56
N VAL A 86 -8.43 1.23 5.80
CA VAL A 86 -8.67 1.24 4.35
C VAL A 86 -10.06 0.68 4.09
N TYR A 87 -10.94 1.52 3.54
CA TYR A 87 -12.29 1.15 3.12
C TYR A 87 -12.31 0.74 1.66
N LEU A 88 -12.78 -0.46 1.38
CA LEU A 88 -13.00 -0.94 0.02
C LEU A 88 -14.45 -0.73 -0.40
N LEU A 89 -14.63 -0.10 -1.55
CA LEU A 89 -15.93 0.13 -2.20
C LEU A 89 -16.12 -0.83 -3.38
N PRO A 90 -17.36 -1.24 -3.68
CA PRO A 90 -17.63 -2.25 -4.70
C PRO A 90 -17.37 -1.76 -6.13
N ALA A 91 -17.34 -0.44 -6.35
CA ALA A 91 -17.10 0.19 -7.65
C ALA A 91 -16.39 1.54 -7.47
N SER A 92 -16.27 2.33 -8.55
CA SER A 92 -15.94 3.75 -8.42
C SER A 92 -17.04 4.47 -7.65
N PHE A 93 -16.70 5.58 -7.00
CA PHE A 93 -17.58 6.29 -6.08
C PHE A 93 -17.50 7.81 -6.24
N ASN A 94 -18.45 8.54 -5.67
CA ASN A 94 -18.45 10.01 -5.64
C ASN A 94 -17.89 10.55 -4.30
N GLN A 95 -17.93 11.87 -4.09
CA GLN A 95 -17.42 12.49 -2.85
C GLN A 95 -18.20 12.07 -1.60
N GLN A 96 -19.40 11.52 -1.76
CA GLN A 96 -20.27 11.00 -0.72
C GLN A 96 -20.08 9.49 -0.49
N PHE A 97 -19.09 8.88 -1.14
CA PHE A 97 -18.81 7.43 -1.10
C PHE A 97 -19.94 6.57 -1.70
N GLU A 98 -20.78 7.15 -2.54
CA GLU A 98 -21.85 6.44 -3.23
C GLU A 98 -21.35 5.86 -4.55
N CYS A 99 -21.74 4.62 -4.83
CA CYS A 99 -21.41 3.91 -6.06
C CYS A 99 -22.58 3.94 -7.05
N GLY A 100 -22.29 3.88 -8.34
CA GLY A 100 -23.30 3.76 -9.40
C GLY A 100 -24.05 5.06 -9.75
N GLN A 101 -23.60 6.20 -9.24
CA GLN A 101 -24.11 7.52 -9.63
C GLN A 101 -23.39 8.04 -10.89
N PRO A 102 -23.99 8.98 -11.63
CA PRO A 102 -23.34 9.60 -12.79
C PRO A 102 -21.99 10.27 -12.48
N ASP A 103 -21.80 10.71 -11.23
CA ASP A 103 -20.58 11.35 -10.72
C ASP A 103 -19.65 10.38 -9.96
N SER A 104 -19.96 9.08 -9.94
CA SER A 104 -19.13 8.04 -9.30
C SER A 104 -17.85 7.73 -10.11
N LEU A 105 -16.94 8.69 -10.19
CA LEU A 105 -15.72 8.64 -11.01
C LEU A 105 -14.43 8.39 -10.20
N ILE A 106 -14.52 8.46 -8.87
CA ILE A 106 -13.37 8.35 -7.96
C ILE A 106 -13.03 6.88 -7.76
N THR A 107 -11.75 6.54 -7.84
CA THR A 107 -11.25 5.16 -7.68
C THR A 107 -10.38 4.98 -6.44
N GLY A 108 -9.85 6.08 -5.89
CA GLY A 108 -9.06 6.15 -4.67
C GLY A 108 -9.20 7.54 -4.05
N MET A 109 -9.13 7.63 -2.72
CA MET A 109 -9.19 8.90 -2.00
C MET A 109 -8.58 8.77 -0.61
N VAL A 110 -7.57 9.61 -0.32
CA VAL A 110 -7.09 9.84 1.04
C VAL A 110 -8.05 10.76 1.80
N GLY A 111 -8.52 10.30 2.96
CA GLY A 111 -9.44 11.06 3.81
C GLY A 111 -8.75 12.24 4.51
N THR A 112 -9.45 13.37 4.60
CA THR A 112 -9.01 14.58 5.31
C THR A 112 -10.06 15.01 6.34
N GLY A 113 -9.67 15.87 7.28
CA GLY A 113 -10.58 16.39 8.31
C GLY A 113 -11.23 15.25 9.13
N PRO A 114 -12.57 15.12 9.18
CA PRO A 114 -13.25 14.01 9.87
C PRO A 114 -12.90 12.61 9.36
N MET A 115 -12.40 12.50 8.13
CA MET A 115 -11.94 11.26 7.51
C MET A 115 -10.42 11.06 7.62
N SER A 116 -9.72 11.92 8.35
CA SER A 116 -8.28 11.77 8.61
C SER A 116 -7.97 10.38 9.18
N GLY A 117 -6.88 9.77 8.72
CA GLY A 117 -6.53 8.40 9.10
C GLY A 117 -7.24 7.31 8.29
N LYS A 118 -8.04 7.68 7.27
CA LYS A 118 -8.77 6.72 6.44
C LYS A 118 -8.37 6.85 4.97
N LEU A 119 -8.34 5.73 4.28
CA LEU A 119 -8.17 5.64 2.83
C LEU A 119 -9.38 4.92 2.23
N ALA A 120 -9.94 5.42 1.14
CA ALA A 120 -10.98 4.73 0.39
C ALA A 120 -10.45 4.26 -0.97
N LEU A 121 -10.76 3.03 -1.34
CA LEU A 121 -10.33 2.43 -2.62
C LEU A 121 -11.49 1.69 -3.29
N SER A 122 -11.57 1.79 -4.61
CA SER A 122 -12.43 0.94 -5.43
C SER A 122 -11.80 -0.45 -5.55
N ARG A 123 -12.45 -1.47 -4.99
CA ARG A 123 -12.00 -2.86 -5.06
C ARG A 123 -11.69 -3.34 -6.49
N PRO A 124 -12.57 -3.18 -7.50
CA PRO A 124 -12.23 -3.63 -8.85
C PRO A 124 -11.00 -2.91 -9.43
N HIS A 125 -10.80 -1.63 -9.13
CA HIS A 125 -9.63 -0.88 -9.60
C HIS A 125 -8.35 -1.27 -8.86
N LEU A 126 -8.43 -1.61 -7.58
CA LEU A 126 -7.31 -2.20 -6.83
C LEU A 126 -6.83 -3.49 -7.50
N HIS A 127 -7.75 -4.41 -7.79
CA HIS A 127 -7.46 -5.69 -8.46
C HIS A 127 -6.92 -5.48 -9.88
N LEU A 128 -7.52 -4.57 -10.63
CA LEU A 128 -7.07 -4.23 -11.98
C LEU A 128 -5.64 -3.67 -11.97
N GLY A 129 -5.30 -2.85 -10.98
CA GLY A 129 -3.96 -2.27 -10.81
C GLY A 129 -2.85 -3.29 -10.60
N PHE A 130 -3.17 -4.49 -10.09
CA PHE A 130 -2.22 -5.60 -9.95
C PHE A 130 -2.27 -6.58 -11.13
N SER A 131 -3.36 -6.60 -11.88
CA SER A 131 -3.55 -7.48 -13.05
C SER A 131 -3.00 -6.87 -14.35
N ASN A 132 -3.02 -5.55 -14.48
CA ASN A 132 -2.62 -4.85 -15.70
C ASN A 132 -1.22 -4.23 -15.59
N SER A 133 -0.22 -4.91 -16.14
CA SER A 133 1.17 -4.43 -16.16
C SER A 133 1.47 -3.36 -17.22
N ARG A 134 0.52 -3.05 -18.13
CA ARG A 134 0.75 -2.15 -19.27
C ARG A 134 0.40 -0.69 -18.99
N ASP A 135 -0.67 -0.44 -18.25
CA ASP A 135 -1.20 0.93 -18.09
C ASP A 135 -0.60 1.73 -16.92
N LYS A 136 0.41 1.18 -16.23
CA LYS A 136 1.19 1.83 -15.14
C LYS A 136 0.35 2.56 -14.06
N ARG A 137 -0.92 2.21 -13.90
CA ARG A 137 -1.86 2.84 -12.98
C ARG A 137 -2.36 1.82 -11.96
N ASN A 138 -1.69 1.75 -10.83
CA ASN A 138 -2.16 0.99 -9.67
C ASN A 138 -2.71 1.97 -8.64
N VAL A 139 -4.03 2.06 -8.53
CA VAL A 139 -4.71 3.03 -7.67
C VAL A 139 -4.30 2.88 -6.21
N GLY A 140 -4.14 1.65 -5.70
CA GLY A 140 -3.72 1.44 -4.33
C GLY A 140 -2.33 2.04 -4.08
N ILE A 141 -1.36 1.72 -4.95
CA ILE A 141 0.01 2.27 -4.84
C ILE A 141 -0.01 3.81 -4.92
N HIS A 142 -0.81 4.37 -5.82
CA HIS A 142 -0.94 5.81 -5.99
C HIS A 142 -1.45 6.51 -4.72
N GLU A 143 -2.52 6.02 -4.12
CA GLU A 143 -3.07 6.64 -2.90
C GLU A 143 -2.14 6.49 -1.70
N PHE A 144 -1.40 5.38 -1.59
CA PHE A 144 -0.39 5.25 -0.55
C PHE A 144 0.79 6.20 -0.72
N ILE A 145 1.13 6.58 -1.96
CA ILE A 145 2.12 7.64 -2.22
C ILE A 145 1.57 9.00 -1.74
N HIS A 146 0.29 9.30 -1.96
CA HIS A 146 -0.32 10.51 -1.39
C HIS A 146 -0.26 10.55 0.15
N LEU A 147 -0.42 9.41 0.82
CA LEU A 147 -0.23 9.33 2.27
C LEU A 147 1.21 9.63 2.70
N ILE A 148 2.22 9.28 1.90
CA ILE A 148 3.62 9.64 2.18
C ILE A 148 3.80 11.15 2.03
N ASP A 149 3.33 11.71 0.91
CA ASP A 149 3.41 13.15 0.63
C ASP A 149 2.74 13.99 1.74
N MET A 150 1.61 13.52 2.29
CA MET A 150 0.88 14.20 3.36
C MET A 150 1.53 14.08 4.75
N ALA A 151 2.38 13.08 4.98
CA ALA A 151 3.07 12.90 6.26
C ALA A 151 4.28 13.84 6.42
N ASP A 152 4.76 14.43 5.33
CA ASP A 152 6.06 15.11 5.20
C ASP A 152 6.02 16.59 5.63
N GLY A 153 5.32 16.93 6.71
CA GLY A 153 5.10 18.31 7.19
C GLY A 153 6.36 19.17 7.42
N ASP A 154 7.56 18.58 7.39
CA ASP A 154 8.87 19.24 7.34
C ASP A 154 9.80 18.42 6.42
N CYS A 155 10.05 18.92 5.21
CA CYS A 155 10.89 18.28 4.20
C CYS A 155 12.32 17.98 4.70
N ASP A 156 12.69 16.70 4.77
CA ASP A 156 14.08 16.23 4.62
C ASP A 156 14.42 15.82 3.16
N GLY A 157 13.50 16.12 2.22
CA GLY A 157 13.76 16.14 0.78
C GLY A 157 13.30 14.92 -0.01
N TYR A 158 12.30 14.17 0.48
CA TYR A 158 11.79 12.95 -0.15
C TYR A 158 10.46 12.96 -0.96
N PRO A 159 9.84 14.09 -1.41
CA PRO A 159 8.56 14.02 -2.15
C PRO A 159 8.51 14.61 -3.58
N GLU A 160 9.58 14.50 -4.39
CA GLU A 160 9.52 14.79 -5.84
C GLU A 160 9.82 13.56 -6.70
N ALA A 161 10.88 12.81 -6.39
CA ALA A 161 11.28 11.63 -7.15
C ALA A 161 10.21 10.52 -7.12
N LEU A 162 9.51 10.32 -5.99
CA LEU A 162 8.48 9.31 -5.85
C LEU A 162 7.23 9.58 -6.70
N LYS A 163 6.93 10.85 -7.03
CA LYS A 163 5.82 11.20 -7.93
C LYS A 163 6.10 10.75 -9.37
N GLU A 164 7.35 10.83 -9.82
CA GLU A 164 7.75 10.25 -11.11
C GLU A 164 7.68 8.71 -11.08
N PHE A 165 8.09 8.07 -9.98
CA PHE A 165 7.99 6.61 -9.82
C PHE A 165 6.56 6.07 -9.62
N ALA A 166 5.62 6.91 -9.18
CA ALA A 166 4.19 6.59 -9.12
C ALA A 166 3.63 6.24 -10.52
N TYR A 167 4.18 6.86 -11.57
CA TYR A 167 3.82 6.65 -12.97
C TYR A 167 4.87 5.88 -13.78
N ALA A 168 6.11 5.80 -13.29
CA ALA A 168 7.22 5.11 -13.94
C ALA A 168 7.58 3.82 -13.20
N ILE A 169 6.89 2.72 -13.53
CA ILE A 169 7.53 1.41 -13.45
C ILE A 169 8.62 1.43 -14.54
N PRO A 170 9.90 1.45 -14.14
CA PRO A 170 10.57 0.23 -13.72
C PRO A 170 11.31 0.37 -12.37
N TRP A 171 10.64 0.01 -11.28
CA TRP A 171 11.26 -0.21 -9.97
C TRP A 171 12.42 -1.23 -10.00
N PHE A 172 12.51 -2.06 -11.06
CA PHE A 172 13.60 -3.00 -11.30
C PHE A 172 14.98 -2.32 -11.32
N GLU A 173 15.11 -1.05 -11.73
CA GLU A 173 16.41 -0.36 -11.77
C GLU A 173 16.88 0.18 -10.40
N LEU A 174 15.96 0.29 -9.43
CA LEU A 174 16.27 0.77 -8.08
C LEU A 174 16.73 -0.35 -7.15
N VAL A 175 16.16 -1.56 -7.30
CA VAL A 175 16.51 -2.72 -6.46
C VAL A 175 17.89 -3.30 -6.82
N ASP A 176 18.36 -3.08 -8.05
CA ASP A 176 19.66 -3.58 -8.53
C ASP A 176 20.87 -2.68 -8.20
N LYS A 177 20.66 -1.53 -7.54
CA LYS A 177 21.75 -0.71 -7.01
C LYS A 177 21.93 -0.96 -5.52
N LYS A 178 22.90 -1.83 -5.21
CA LYS A 178 23.41 -2.12 -3.85
C LYS A 178 23.49 -0.89 -2.93
N PRO A 179 23.31 -1.06 -1.61
CA PRO A 179 23.28 0.03 -0.64
C PRO A 179 24.72 0.47 -0.32
N ASN A 180 25.11 1.66 -0.76
CA ASN A 180 26.24 2.35 -0.14
C ASN A 180 26.22 3.85 -0.48
N ARG A 181 25.44 4.61 0.29
CA ARG A 181 25.81 5.96 0.77
C ARG A 181 24.61 6.61 1.45
N PHE A 182 24.49 6.43 2.76
CA PHE A 182 24.04 7.50 3.65
C PHE A 182 24.69 7.28 5.02
N THR A 183 26.02 7.45 5.07
CA THR A 183 26.69 7.87 6.31
C THR A 183 26.83 9.38 6.24
N LYS A 184 25.91 10.11 6.87
CA LYS A 184 26.22 11.45 7.36
C LYS A 184 25.88 11.52 8.84
N LYS A 185 26.90 11.95 9.58
CA LYS A 185 26.97 12.04 11.03
C LYS A 185 25.91 13.00 11.57
N PHE A 186 25.29 12.62 12.67
CA PHE A 186 24.57 13.54 13.56
C PHE A 186 25.58 14.41 14.31
N PRO A 187 25.43 15.74 14.37
CA PRO A 187 26.03 16.53 15.43
C PRO A 187 25.10 16.52 16.66
N THR A 188 25.75 16.46 17.82
CA THR A 188 25.21 16.53 19.19
C THR A 188 24.46 17.82 19.49
#